data_AF-A0A6S5BUR7-F1
#
_entry.id   AF-A0A6S5BUR7-F1
#
_cell.length_a   1.000
_cell.length_b   1.000
_cell.length_c   1.000
_cell.angle_alpha   90.00
_cell.angle_beta   90.00
_cell.angle_gamma   90.00
#
_symmetry.space_group_name_H-M   'P 1'
#
loop_
_entity.id
_entity.type
_entity.pdbx_description
1 polymer ?
#
loop_
_entity_poly.entity_id
_entity_poly.type
_entity_poly.pdbx_seq_one_letter_code
_entity_poly.pdbx_strand_id
1 'polypeptide(L)'
;MNVKNTTMLWKRMNYSAQTGRVNKTAGLSQLKTSLNHSLRTVMKRELEFNQALANRNYIILDNKIFQLDKLSIEQRQKIVNDILGDIHDDISAHRDKTQLKDDRAKYAYKLKKMLTKTDEPENFKCLVSTVLEAKEAIDPTLINNLTSMGLKRVNDKKNAISTYIALHNEIISASNNSLHRSKTVLQECFFKFPARNKISEVKPADYLKIIHGFHRKNFPNYPIKACVFHGDEVVSQDQINNGVHPHIFISGKNAKTGKYDLIKSQLDFVNEHLKAAGEPEIYENSYNSAQKIGETYQKIVYEHVNKKLKEFGYSIEASIHEKTAEHKAKIEKIKQDENKAKIFRNFNLLSQTEEEIKKRKSETAELQSVINKKQNQVTTLNNKMDVKQNEYKSAVAELNEKFNQHKESLMPEIRQLTKSKKNLISDNDSLSKKNTELNEALANVDNAIMVLAFRHKEQHGIQEAFKRFKNENLKALKRLSSKDRTDFIAAQNERLKKEELDKIITANLTYTEKARLAIYDTAQSIQGTYTKVKQKISGP
;
A
#
# COMPACT_ATOMS: atom_id res chain seq x y z
N MET A 1 -24.16 -4.27 1.79
CA MET A 1 -23.18 -5.24 1.25
C MET A 1 -23.96 -6.25 0.41
N ASN A 2 -23.56 -6.51 -0.83
CA ASN A 2 -24.21 -7.52 -1.67
C ASN A 2 -23.84 -8.92 -1.16
N VAL A 3 -24.84 -9.74 -0.85
CA VAL A 3 -24.65 -11.14 -0.44
C VAL A 3 -24.18 -11.95 -1.65
N LYS A 4 -23.08 -12.68 -1.50
CA LYS A 4 -22.53 -13.55 -2.53
C LYS A 4 -23.16 -14.94 -2.43
N ASN A 5 -24.03 -15.27 -3.39
CA ASN A 5 -24.57 -16.61 -3.54
C ASN A 5 -23.51 -17.55 -4.12
N THR A 6 -23.29 -18.69 -3.46
CA THR A 6 -22.25 -19.65 -3.81
C THR A 6 -22.76 -21.07 -3.68
N THR A 7 -22.21 -21.99 -4.49
CA THR A 7 -22.48 -23.43 -4.29
C THR A 7 -21.56 -24.00 -3.22
N MET A 8 -22.02 -24.98 -2.46
CA MET A 8 -21.19 -25.73 -1.51
C MET A 8 -21.25 -27.22 -1.83
N LEU A 9 -20.23 -27.96 -1.42
CA LEU A 9 -20.24 -29.42 -1.41
C LEU A 9 -20.29 -29.87 0.06
N TRP A 10 -21.18 -30.81 0.36
CA TRP A 10 -21.19 -31.58 1.61
C TRP A 10 -21.02 -33.05 1.27
N LYS A 11 -20.09 -33.74 1.92
CA LYS A 11 -19.93 -35.19 1.79
C LYS A 11 -19.86 -35.84 3.15
N ARG A 12 -20.39 -37.07 3.23
CA ARG A 12 -20.26 -37.97 4.36
C ARG A 12 -19.75 -39.32 3.88
N MET A 13 -18.90 -39.96 4.67
CA MET A 13 -18.41 -41.31 4.42
C MET A 13 -18.53 -42.14 5.70
N ASN A 14 -19.15 -43.31 5.59
CA ASN A 14 -19.31 -44.24 6.69
C ASN A 14 -18.26 -45.34 6.60
N TYR A 15 -17.55 -45.59 7.70
CA TYR A 15 -16.61 -46.69 7.85
C TYR A 15 -17.22 -47.78 8.72
N SER A 16 -17.12 -49.02 8.26
CA SER A 16 -17.61 -50.22 8.95
C SER A 16 -16.50 -50.91 9.76
N ALA A 17 -16.89 -51.84 10.64
CA ALA A 17 -15.96 -52.64 11.43
C ALA A 17 -15.19 -53.69 10.60
N GLN A 18 -15.47 -53.82 9.31
CA GLN A 18 -14.77 -54.75 8.43
C GLN A 18 -13.40 -54.21 8.04
N THR A 19 -12.41 -55.09 7.87
CA THR A 19 -11.05 -54.70 7.46
C THR A 19 -11.06 -53.97 6.11
N GLY A 20 -11.72 -54.55 5.11
CA GLY A 20 -11.79 -54.02 3.74
C GLY A 20 -13.16 -53.45 3.36
N ARG A 21 -13.28 -53.00 2.11
CA ARG A 21 -14.54 -52.50 1.55
C ARG A 21 -15.47 -53.67 1.22
N VAL A 22 -16.73 -53.58 1.65
CA VAL A 22 -17.78 -54.56 1.34
C VAL A 22 -19.05 -53.83 0.92
N ASN A 23 -19.71 -54.28 -0.15
CA ASN A 23 -20.95 -53.68 -0.66
C ASN A 23 -20.87 -52.15 -0.78
N LYS A 24 -19.77 -51.62 -1.33
CA LYS A 24 -19.46 -50.19 -1.49
C LYS A 24 -19.26 -49.40 -0.18
N THR A 25 -19.38 -50.03 0.99
CA THR A 25 -19.11 -49.42 2.30
C THR A 25 -17.63 -49.54 2.66
N ALA A 26 -17.00 -48.45 3.08
CA ALA A 26 -15.59 -48.42 3.42
C ALA A 26 -15.32 -49.21 4.72
N GLY A 27 -14.16 -49.87 4.81
CA GLY A 27 -13.69 -50.59 6.00
C GLY A 27 -12.57 -49.85 6.73
N LEU A 28 -11.97 -50.53 7.71
CA LEU A 28 -10.90 -50.02 8.56
C LEU A 28 -9.63 -49.65 7.78
N SER A 29 -9.30 -50.36 6.69
CA SER A 29 -8.14 -50.00 5.84
C SER A 29 -8.35 -48.64 5.16
N GLN A 30 -9.56 -48.35 4.69
CA GLN A 30 -9.88 -47.05 4.10
C GLN A 30 -9.97 -45.97 5.17
N LEU A 31 -10.47 -46.29 6.37
CA LEU A 31 -10.47 -45.37 7.50
C LEU A 31 -9.04 -44.96 7.88
N LYS A 32 -8.14 -45.92 8.05
CA LYS A 32 -6.72 -45.66 8.35
C LYS A 32 -6.09 -44.78 7.28
N THR A 33 -6.38 -45.04 6.00
CA THR A 33 -5.90 -44.20 4.90
C THR A 33 -6.41 -42.77 5.01
N SER A 34 -7.70 -42.59 5.33
CA SER A 34 -8.30 -41.25 5.46
C SER A 34 -7.78 -40.48 6.67
N LEU A 35 -7.60 -41.16 7.81
CA LEU A 35 -7.00 -40.58 9.02
C LEU A 35 -5.54 -40.18 8.76
N ASN A 36 -4.75 -41.05 8.14
CA ASN A 36 -3.36 -40.77 7.80
C ASN A 36 -3.23 -39.58 6.83
N HIS A 37 -4.13 -39.51 5.84
CA HIS A 37 -4.23 -38.34 4.95
C HIS A 37 -4.56 -37.10 5.76
N SER A 38 -5.62 -37.17 6.57
CA SER A 38 -6.15 -36.02 7.29
C SER A 38 -5.17 -35.44 8.29
N LEU A 39 -4.46 -36.29 9.02
CA LEU A 39 -3.45 -35.93 10.02
C LEU A 39 -2.04 -35.79 9.43
N ARG A 40 -1.88 -35.96 8.11
CA ARG A 40 -0.59 -35.84 7.40
C ARG A 40 0.51 -36.71 8.04
N THR A 41 0.17 -37.95 8.43
CA THR A 41 1.13 -38.89 9.05
C THR A 41 1.93 -39.69 8.02
N VAL A 42 1.41 -39.78 6.79
CA VAL A 42 2.10 -40.44 5.67
C VAL A 42 2.27 -39.42 4.56
N MET A 43 3.51 -39.18 4.15
CA MET A 43 3.80 -38.46 2.92
C MET A 43 3.67 -39.44 1.76
N LYS A 44 2.60 -39.34 1.00
CA LYS A 44 2.53 -40.00 -0.30
C LYS A 44 3.48 -39.29 -1.26
N ARG A 45 4.09 -40.03 -2.19
CA ARG A 45 4.95 -39.49 -3.25
C ARG A 45 4.19 -38.62 -4.27
N GLU A 46 2.85 -38.65 -4.22
CA GLU A 46 1.97 -37.91 -5.12
C GLU A 46 1.79 -36.48 -4.58
N LEU A 47 1.83 -35.46 -5.47
CA LEU A 47 1.55 -34.04 -5.20
C LEU A 47 0.07 -33.83 -4.83
N GLU A 48 -0.39 -34.47 -3.75
CA GLU A 48 -1.78 -34.37 -3.26
C GLU A 48 -2.00 -33.10 -2.44
N PHE A 49 -0.94 -32.50 -1.90
CA PHE A 49 -0.95 -31.26 -1.11
C PHE A 49 0.39 -30.52 -1.21
N ASN A 50 0.36 -29.20 -1.05
CA ASN A 50 1.51 -28.32 -1.12
C ASN A 50 2.24 -28.26 0.23
N GLN A 51 3.41 -28.89 0.32
CA GLN A 51 4.19 -28.99 1.55
C GLN A 51 4.67 -27.63 2.09
N ALA A 52 4.86 -26.63 1.24
CA ALA A 52 5.20 -25.26 1.66
C ALA A 52 4.06 -24.59 2.45
N LEU A 53 2.84 -25.14 2.39
CA LEU A 53 1.65 -24.63 3.07
C LEU A 53 1.21 -25.51 4.25
N ALA A 54 2.06 -26.44 4.72
CA ALA A 54 1.73 -27.35 5.83
C ALA A 54 1.33 -26.62 7.12
N ASN A 55 1.86 -25.41 7.36
CA ASN A 55 1.53 -24.54 8.48
C ASN A 55 0.10 -23.98 8.47
N ARG A 56 -0.66 -24.24 7.39
CA ARG A 56 -2.04 -23.81 7.22
C ARG A 56 -3.06 -24.89 7.55
N ASN A 57 -2.58 -26.06 7.94
CA ASN A 57 -3.43 -27.11 8.46
C ASN A 57 -3.68 -26.87 9.95
N TYR A 58 -4.91 -27.09 10.39
CA TYR A 58 -5.31 -26.88 11.79
C TYR A 58 -6.07 -28.08 12.31
N ILE A 59 -6.02 -28.33 13.61
CA ILE A 59 -6.76 -29.40 14.29
C ILE A 59 -7.43 -28.86 15.55
N ILE A 60 -8.62 -29.35 15.87
CA ILE A 60 -9.22 -29.15 17.18
C ILE A 60 -8.76 -30.28 18.11
N LEU A 61 -8.08 -29.91 19.20
CA LEU A 61 -7.75 -30.78 20.33
C LEU A 61 -8.20 -30.09 21.62
N ASP A 62 -8.89 -30.79 22.51
CA ASP A 62 -9.38 -30.25 23.79
C ASP A 62 -10.16 -28.94 23.65
N ASN A 63 -11.01 -28.85 22.62
CA ASN A 63 -11.77 -27.65 22.23
C ASN A 63 -10.93 -26.42 21.86
N LYS A 64 -9.62 -26.58 21.63
CA LYS A 64 -8.71 -25.54 21.16
C LYS A 64 -8.21 -25.86 19.75
N ILE A 65 -7.99 -24.81 18.96
CA ILE A 65 -7.48 -24.93 17.60
C ILE A 65 -5.96 -24.80 17.62
N PHE A 66 -5.27 -25.83 17.14
CA PHE A 66 -3.81 -25.87 17.00
C PHE A 66 -3.44 -25.95 15.52
N GLN A 67 -2.28 -25.41 15.15
CA GLN A 67 -1.69 -25.74 13.85
C GLN A 67 -1.22 -27.19 13.88
N LEU A 68 -1.52 -27.93 12.82
CA LEU A 68 -1.19 -29.35 12.73
C LEU A 68 0.33 -29.56 12.68
N ASP A 69 1.06 -28.66 12.02
CA ASP A 69 2.52 -28.72 11.88
C ASP A 69 3.29 -28.62 13.21
N LYS A 70 2.68 -28.00 14.24
CA LYS A 70 3.21 -27.92 15.61
C LYS A 70 3.16 -29.24 16.37
N LEU A 71 2.37 -30.21 15.92
CA LEU A 71 2.38 -31.56 16.47
C LEU A 71 3.45 -32.39 15.75
N SER A 72 4.24 -33.16 16.48
CA SER A 72 5.20 -34.10 15.87
C SER A 72 4.48 -35.19 15.07
N ILE A 73 5.18 -35.86 14.16
CA ILE A 73 4.59 -36.96 13.38
C ILE A 73 4.14 -38.09 14.32
N GLU A 74 4.89 -38.35 15.39
CA GLU A 74 4.58 -39.35 16.41
C GLU A 74 3.30 -38.98 17.16
N GLN A 75 3.12 -37.71 17.54
CA GLN A 75 1.90 -37.23 18.19
C GLN A 75 0.68 -37.39 17.27
N ARG A 76 0.82 -37.06 15.98
CA ARG A 76 -0.26 -37.24 15.00
C ARG A 76 -0.57 -38.71 14.75
N GLN A 77 0.45 -39.56 14.70
CA GLN A 77 0.28 -41.01 14.55
C GLN A 77 -0.37 -41.63 15.80
N LYS A 78 -0.06 -41.10 17.00
CA LYS A 78 -0.74 -41.49 18.23
C LYS A 78 -2.24 -41.23 18.14
N ILE A 79 -2.68 -40.07 17.63
CA ILE A 79 -4.11 -39.79 17.41
C ILE A 79 -4.75 -40.85 16.49
N VAL A 80 -4.09 -41.20 15.38
CA VAL A 80 -4.59 -42.26 14.47
C VAL A 80 -4.71 -43.59 15.21
N ASN A 81 -3.67 -43.97 15.95
CA ASN A 81 -3.61 -45.24 16.66
C ASN A 81 -4.65 -45.31 17.78
N ASP A 82 -4.85 -44.23 18.54
CA ASP A 82 -5.85 -44.15 19.61
C ASP A 82 -7.27 -44.34 19.02
N ILE A 83 -7.59 -43.68 17.90
CA ILE A 83 -8.90 -43.81 17.23
C ILE A 83 -9.12 -45.25 16.72
N LEU A 84 -8.10 -45.86 16.10
CA LEU A 84 -8.21 -47.23 15.58
C LEU A 84 -8.19 -48.28 16.70
N GLY A 85 -7.45 -48.03 17.77
CA GLY A 85 -7.34 -48.87 18.95
C GLY A 85 -8.68 -49.01 19.65
N ASP A 86 -9.35 -47.88 19.94
CA ASP A 86 -10.71 -47.87 20.51
C ASP A 86 -11.68 -48.78 19.72
N ILE A 87 -11.62 -48.68 18.39
CA ILE A 87 -12.48 -49.47 17.50
C ILE A 87 -12.05 -50.95 17.52
N HIS A 88 -10.75 -51.23 17.54
CA HIS A 88 -10.24 -52.59 17.57
C HIS A 88 -10.56 -53.31 18.87
N ASP A 89 -10.50 -52.60 20.00
CA ASP A 89 -10.88 -53.13 21.31
C ASP A 89 -12.36 -53.47 21.34
N ASP A 90 -13.22 -52.60 20.80
CA ASP A 90 -14.66 -52.85 20.66
C ASP A 90 -14.96 -54.06 19.74
N ILE A 91 -14.19 -54.22 18.65
CA ILE A 91 -14.31 -55.38 17.76
C ILE A 91 -13.83 -56.67 18.46
N SER A 92 -12.72 -56.61 19.18
CA SER A 92 -12.09 -57.77 19.82
C SER A 92 -12.88 -58.25 21.04
N ALA A 93 -13.49 -57.32 21.77
CA ALA A 93 -14.45 -57.61 22.83
C ALA A 93 -15.73 -58.27 22.30
N HIS A 94 -16.02 -58.14 20.99
CA HIS A 94 -17.10 -58.87 20.35
C HIS A 94 -16.60 -60.18 19.76
N ARG A 95 -16.82 -61.27 20.50
CA ARG A 95 -16.80 -62.61 19.89
C ARG A 95 -17.79 -62.65 18.73
N ASP A 96 -17.36 -63.20 17.60
CA ASP A 96 -18.21 -63.33 16.43
C ASP A 96 -19.48 -64.09 16.82
N LYS A 97 -20.62 -63.42 16.79
CA LYS A 97 -21.94 -64.02 17.07
C LYS A 97 -22.17 -65.27 16.22
N THR A 98 -21.56 -65.34 15.04
CA THR A 98 -21.56 -66.51 14.16
C THR A 98 -20.83 -67.68 14.83
N GLN A 99 -19.61 -67.45 15.32
CA GLN A 99 -18.84 -68.46 16.03
C GLN A 99 -19.54 -68.92 17.32
N LEU A 100 -20.12 -67.98 18.09
CA LEU A 100 -20.94 -68.33 19.26
C LEU A 100 -22.15 -69.17 18.89
N LYS A 101 -22.85 -68.83 17.79
CA LYS A 101 -23.99 -69.61 17.29
C LYS A 101 -23.57 -70.99 16.80
N ASP A 102 -22.45 -71.10 16.09
CA ASP A 102 -21.91 -72.36 15.58
C ASP A 102 -21.47 -73.26 16.72
N ASP A 103 -20.77 -72.71 17.72
CA ASP A 103 -20.36 -73.44 18.91
C ASP A 103 -21.59 -73.86 19.72
N ARG A 104 -22.58 -72.97 19.92
CA ARG A 104 -23.85 -73.35 20.56
C ARG A 104 -24.55 -74.46 19.76
N ALA A 105 -24.56 -74.41 18.43
CA ALA A 105 -25.16 -75.45 17.59
C ALA A 105 -24.44 -76.80 17.73
N LYS A 106 -23.11 -76.82 17.82
CA LYS A 106 -22.32 -78.03 18.12
C LYS A 106 -22.73 -78.63 19.46
N TYR A 107 -22.86 -77.82 20.50
CA TYR A 107 -23.31 -78.30 21.82
C TYR A 107 -24.80 -78.68 21.83
N ALA A 108 -25.66 -77.97 21.08
CA ALA A 108 -27.06 -78.35 20.89
C ALA A 108 -27.18 -79.74 20.26
N TYR A 109 -26.35 -80.04 19.25
CA TYR A 109 -26.30 -81.35 18.63
C TYR A 109 -25.85 -82.43 19.61
N LYS A 110 -24.82 -82.17 20.43
CA LYS A 110 -24.38 -83.08 21.50
C LYS A 110 -25.52 -83.37 22.48
N LEU A 111 -26.26 -82.36 22.91
CA LEU A 111 -27.40 -82.49 23.81
C LEU A 111 -28.56 -83.27 23.15
N LYS A 112 -28.92 -82.99 21.90
CA LYS A 112 -29.92 -83.75 21.14
C LYS A 112 -29.55 -85.23 21.01
N LYS A 113 -28.27 -85.55 20.81
CA LYS A 113 -27.76 -86.94 20.78
C LYS A 113 -27.89 -87.64 22.14
N MET A 114 -27.91 -86.90 23.25
CA MET A 114 -28.17 -87.47 24.58
C MET A 114 -29.66 -87.80 24.76
N LEU A 115 -30.57 -87.06 24.14
CA LEU A 115 -32.01 -87.34 24.20
C LEU A 115 -32.39 -88.65 23.48
N THR A 116 -31.67 -89.00 22.41
CA THR A 116 -31.94 -90.22 21.61
C THR A 116 -31.48 -91.52 22.26
N LYS A 117 -30.78 -91.45 23.40
CA LYS A 117 -30.26 -92.62 24.10
C LYS A 117 -31.33 -93.24 25.00
N THR A 118 -31.52 -94.55 24.91
CA THR A 118 -32.51 -95.30 25.70
C THR A 118 -32.07 -95.55 27.14
N ASP A 119 -30.77 -95.49 27.44
CA ASP A 119 -30.17 -95.76 28.76
C ASP A 119 -30.10 -94.52 29.68
N GLU A 120 -30.59 -93.37 29.22
CA GLU A 120 -30.57 -92.12 29.99
C GLU A 120 -31.87 -91.94 30.81
N PRO A 121 -31.79 -91.57 32.10
CA PRO A 121 -32.93 -91.27 32.96
C PRO A 121 -33.89 -90.21 32.38
N GLU A 122 -35.20 -90.41 32.60
CA GLU A 122 -36.24 -89.52 32.05
C GLU A 122 -36.16 -88.09 32.61
N ASN A 123 -35.83 -87.95 33.89
CA ASN A 123 -35.59 -86.65 34.53
C ASN A 123 -34.43 -85.87 33.88
N PHE A 124 -33.38 -86.56 33.43
CA PHE A 124 -32.27 -85.95 32.70
C PHE A 124 -32.67 -85.53 31.28
N LYS A 125 -33.48 -86.33 30.58
CA LYS A 125 -34.01 -85.96 29.26
C LYS A 125 -34.90 -84.72 29.34
N CYS A 126 -35.78 -84.65 30.34
CA CYS A 126 -36.63 -83.49 30.60
C CYS A 126 -35.81 -82.21 30.84
N LEU A 127 -34.75 -82.29 31.65
CA LEU A 127 -33.81 -81.18 31.89
C LEU A 127 -33.15 -80.71 30.59
N VAL A 128 -32.64 -81.64 29.77
CA VAL A 128 -31.97 -81.31 28.50
C VAL A 128 -32.94 -80.67 27.50
N SER A 129 -34.19 -81.15 27.40
CA SER A 129 -35.22 -80.53 26.57
C SER A 129 -35.54 -79.11 27.02
N THR A 130 -35.70 -78.89 28.34
CA THR A 130 -35.94 -77.57 28.93
C THR A 130 -34.82 -76.58 28.57
N VAL A 131 -33.56 -77.03 28.66
CA VAL A 131 -32.39 -76.21 28.30
C VAL A 131 -32.37 -75.88 26.80
N LEU A 132 -32.76 -76.82 25.93
CA LEU A 132 -32.75 -76.62 24.47
C LEU A 132 -33.89 -75.73 23.96
N GLU A 133 -35.03 -75.69 24.66
CA GLU A 133 -36.23 -74.93 24.29
C GLU A 133 -36.27 -73.51 24.88
N ALA A 134 -35.39 -73.21 25.84
CA ALA A 134 -35.33 -71.91 26.50
C ALA A 134 -35.09 -70.76 25.51
N LYS A 135 -35.95 -69.74 25.58
CA LYS A 135 -35.82 -68.50 24.78
C LYS A 135 -35.10 -67.39 25.52
N GLU A 136 -35.11 -67.45 26.85
CA GLU A 136 -34.50 -66.48 27.75
C GLU A 136 -33.20 -67.00 28.38
N ALA A 137 -32.53 -66.17 29.18
CA ALA A 137 -31.31 -66.57 29.87
C ALA A 137 -31.61 -67.70 30.87
N ILE A 138 -30.76 -68.72 30.89
CA ILE A 138 -30.90 -69.93 31.70
C ILE A 138 -30.02 -69.77 32.94
N ASP A 139 -30.56 -70.06 34.13
CA ASP A 139 -29.79 -70.07 35.36
C ASP A 139 -28.71 -71.18 35.32
N PRO A 140 -27.40 -70.84 35.44
CA PRO A 140 -26.33 -71.83 35.51
C PRO A 140 -26.44 -72.81 36.68
N THR A 141 -27.24 -72.52 37.72
CA THR A 141 -27.40 -73.42 38.87
C THR A 141 -28.31 -74.62 38.58
N LEU A 142 -29.08 -74.58 37.48
CA LEU A 142 -30.05 -75.62 37.08
C LEU A 142 -29.43 -77.04 36.97
N ILE A 143 -28.13 -77.11 36.74
CA ILE A 143 -27.37 -78.35 36.53
C ILE A 143 -26.72 -78.91 37.80
N ASN A 144 -26.87 -78.25 38.95
CA ASN A 144 -26.21 -78.66 40.20
C ASN A 144 -26.68 -80.03 40.70
N ASN A 145 -27.92 -80.39 40.40
CA ASN A 145 -28.53 -81.66 40.80
C ASN A 145 -28.26 -82.82 39.81
N LEU A 146 -27.43 -82.63 38.78
CA LEU A 146 -27.07 -83.69 37.83
C LEU A 146 -26.38 -84.89 38.50
N THR A 147 -25.59 -84.65 39.55
CA THR A 147 -24.84 -85.69 40.25
C THR A 147 -25.77 -86.65 41.00
N SER A 148 -26.93 -86.17 41.45
CA SER A 148 -27.95 -86.98 42.13
C SER A 148 -28.84 -87.81 41.17
N MET A 149 -28.67 -87.70 39.85
CA MET A 149 -29.53 -88.37 38.85
C MET A 149 -29.03 -89.75 38.39
N GLY A 150 -27.96 -90.30 39.00
CA GLY A 150 -27.47 -91.64 38.65
C GLY A 150 -26.89 -91.78 37.24
N LEU A 151 -26.34 -90.71 36.66
CA LEU A 151 -25.90 -90.68 35.26
C LEU A 151 -24.52 -91.31 35.08
N LYS A 152 -24.32 -92.07 34.00
CA LYS A 152 -22.96 -92.43 33.53
C LYS A 152 -22.27 -91.20 32.95
N ARG A 153 -20.98 -91.00 33.28
CA ARG A 153 -20.16 -89.86 32.83
C ARG A 153 -20.80 -88.49 33.14
N VAL A 154 -21.26 -88.32 34.38
CA VAL A 154 -21.89 -87.06 34.88
C VAL A 154 -21.08 -85.83 34.50
N ASN A 155 -19.75 -85.87 34.66
CA ASN A 155 -18.90 -84.70 34.45
C ASN A 155 -18.90 -84.22 32.99
N ASP A 156 -18.89 -85.15 32.02
CA ASP A 156 -18.95 -84.82 30.59
C ASP A 156 -20.29 -84.19 30.22
N LYS A 157 -21.38 -84.72 30.78
CA LYS A 157 -22.75 -84.21 30.59
C LYS A 157 -22.91 -82.83 31.22
N LYS A 158 -22.43 -82.66 32.45
CA LYS A 158 -22.41 -81.38 33.15
C LYS A 158 -21.63 -80.34 32.34
N ASN A 159 -20.42 -80.68 31.87
CA ASN A 159 -19.63 -79.78 31.03
C ASN A 159 -20.33 -79.40 29.72
N ALA A 160 -20.97 -80.35 29.04
CA ALA A 160 -21.71 -80.09 27.81
C ALA A 160 -22.90 -79.13 28.04
N ILE A 161 -23.68 -79.35 29.11
CA ILE A 161 -24.83 -78.50 29.46
C ILE A 161 -24.36 -77.13 29.96
N SER A 162 -23.37 -77.06 30.85
CA SER A 162 -22.76 -75.80 31.32
C SER A 162 -22.28 -74.95 30.14
N THR A 163 -21.57 -75.57 29.20
CA THR A 163 -21.02 -74.87 28.03
C THR A 163 -22.15 -74.37 27.14
N TYR A 164 -23.21 -75.16 26.94
CA TYR A 164 -24.39 -74.70 26.21
C TYR A 164 -25.07 -73.51 26.90
N ILE A 165 -25.31 -73.58 28.22
CA ILE A 165 -25.95 -72.51 29.00
C ILE A 165 -25.11 -71.22 28.91
N ALA A 166 -23.79 -71.33 29.11
CA ALA A 166 -22.88 -70.19 28.98
C ALA A 166 -22.97 -69.55 27.59
N LEU A 167 -22.90 -70.35 26.52
CA LEU A 167 -23.00 -69.85 25.14
C LEU A 167 -24.38 -69.26 24.82
N HIS A 168 -25.46 -69.86 25.33
CA HIS A 168 -26.82 -69.36 25.14
C HIS A 168 -27.04 -68.02 25.83
N ASN A 169 -26.61 -67.89 27.08
CA ASN A 169 -26.68 -66.64 27.83
C ASN A 169 -25.78 -65.56 27.22
N GLU A 170 -24.59 -65.94 26.74
CA GLU A 170 -23.68 -65.04 26.01
C GLU A 170 -24.30 -64.56 24.68
N ILE A 171 -25.03 -65.41 23.96
CA ILE A 171 -25.76 -65.00 22.75
C ILE A 171 -26.93 -64.06 23.07
N ILE A 172 -27.66 -64.32 24.16
CA ILE A 172 -28.76 -63.46 24.62
C ILE A 172 -28.22 -62.11 25.08
N SER A 173 -27.11 -62.06 25.83
CA SER A 173 -26.48 -60.81 26.26
C SER A 173 -25.85 -60.05 25.09
N ALA A 174 -25.16 -60.75 24.17
CA ALA A 174 -24.61 -60.18 22.94
C ALA A 174 -25.68 -59.69 21.95
N SER A 175 -26.94 -60.10 22.11
CA SER A 175 -28.05 -59.56 21.31
C SER A 175 -28.33 -58.07 21.63
N ASN A 176 -27.92 -57.60 22.83
CA ASN A 176 -28.09 -56.21 23.28
C ASN A 176 -26.90 -55.27 22.98
N ASN A 177 -25.73 -55.84 22.69
CA ASN A 177 -24.48 -55.13 22.37
C ASN A 177 -23.96 -55.58 21.00
N SER A 178 -24.59 -55.17 19.90
CA SER A 178 -24.19 -55.64 18.57
C SER A 178 -23.42 -54.56 17.79
N LEU A 179 -22.09 -54.48 17.95
CA LEU A 179 -21.26 -54.05 16.83
C LEU A 179 -21.30 -55.16 15.77
N HIS A 180 -22.34 -55.13 14.94
CA HIS A 180 -22.40 -55.97 13.76
C HIS A 180 -21.35 -55.46 12.75
N ARG A 181 -20.70 -56.37 12.01
CA ARG A 181 -19.61 -56.03 11.07
C ARG A 181 -19.97 -54.93 10.06
N SER A 182 -21.25 -54.81 9.69
CA SER A 182 -21.75 -53.78 8.76
C SER A 182 -22.14 -52.44 9.40
N LYS A 183 -22.10 -52.30 10.74
CA LYS A 183 -22.43 -51.04 11.42
C LYS A 183 -21.33 -50.01 11.19
N THR A 184 -21.74 -48.75 11.10
CA THR A 184 -20.81 -47.63 11.02
C THR A 184 -20.09 -47.46 12.34
N VAL A 185 -18.77 -47.70 12.36
CA VAL A 185 -17.91 -47.49 13.54
C VAL A 185 -17.43 -46.05 13.65
N LEU A 186 -17.24 -45.39 12.51
CA LEU A 186 -16.81 -44.01 12.40
C LEU A 186 -17.43 -43.39 11.15
N GLN A 187 -17.83 -42.13 11.24
CA GLN A 187 -18.27 -41.34 10.09
C GLN A 187 -17.32 -40.16 9.89
N GLU A 188 -16.86 -39.97 8.66
CA GLU A 188 -16.15 -38.78 8.22
C GLU A 188 -17.12 -37.85 7.49
N CYS A 189 -17.08 -36.56 7.80
CA CYS A 189 -17.82 -35.54 7.10
C CYS A 189 -16.91 -34.37 6.72
N PHE A 190 -17.17 -33.74 5.57
CA PHE A 190 -16.53 -32.49 5.21
C PHE A 190 -17.45 -31.61 4.37
N PHE A 191 -17.16 -30.31 4.37
CA PHE A 191 -17.75 -29.37 3.43
C PHE A 191 -16.69 -28.52 2.75
N LYS A 192 -16.96 -28.09 1.51
CA LYS A 192 -16.06 -27.15 0.83
C LYS A 192 -16.79 -26.26 -0.16
N PHE A 193 -16.26 -25.07 -0.38
CA PHE A 193 -16.66 -24.24 -1.52
C PHE A 193 -15.83 -24.62 -2.74
N PRO A 194 -16.45 -24.93 -3.89
CA PRO A 194 -15.73 -25.14 -5.13
C PRO A 194 -14.85 -23.95 -5.53
N ALA A 195 -13.63 -24.24 -5.98
CA ALA A 195 -12.63 -23.29 -6.48
C ALA A 195 -13.20 -22.16 -7.36
N ARG A 196 -14.04 -22.53 -8.34
CA ARG A 196 -14.68 -21.59 -9.28
C ARG A 196 -15.51 -20.49 -8.60
N ASN A 197 -15.96 -20.70 -7.36
CA ASN A 197 -16.79 -19.73 -6.64
C ASN A 197 -15.93 -18.62 -5.99
N LYS A 198 -14.60 -18.77 -6.01
CA LYS A 198 -13.63 -17.76 -5.53
C LYS A 198 -13.93 -17.28 -4.12
N ILE A 199 -14.18 -18.21 -3.19
CA ILE A 199 -14.41 -17.90 -1.77
C ILE A 199 -13.08 -18.07 -1.04
N SER A 200 -12.48 -16.96 -0.60
CA SER A 200 -11.19 -16.93 0.14
C SER A 200 -11.28 -16.22 1.49
N GLU A 201 -12.42 -15.57 1.77
CA GLU A 201 -12.63 -14.74 2.94
C GLU A 201 -12.93 -15.53 4.23
N VAL A 202 -13.41 -16.77 4.11
CA VAL A 202 -13.75 -17.62 5.26
C VAL A 202 -12.49 -18.13 5.94
N LYS A 203 -12.33 -17.84 7.23
CA LYS A 203 -11.13 -18.18 7.99
C LYS A 203 -11.10 -19.68 8.34
N PRO A 204 -9.92 -20.33 8.38
CA PRO A 204 -9.78 -21.73 8.78
C PRO A 204 -10.46 -22.08 10.11
N ALA A 205 -10.32 -21.21 11.11
CA ALA A 205 -10.93 -21.40 12.41
C ALA A 205 -12.46 -21.43 12.35
N ASP A 206 -13.06 -20.68 11.43
CA ASP A 206 -14.51 -20.59 11.31
C ASP A 206 -15.07 -21.80 10.55
N TYR A 207 -14.36 -22.33 9.54
CA TYR A 207 -14.66 -23.65 8.97
C TYR A 207 -14.73 -24.74 10.05
N LEU A 208 -13.71 -24.81 10.90
CA LEU A 208 -13.62 -25.77 11.99
C LEU A 208 -14.78 -25.58 12.98
N LYS A 209 -15.03 -24.35 13.45
CA LYS A 209 -16.14 -24.05 14.37
C LYS A 209 -17.50 -24.41 13.79
N ILE A 210 -17.72 -24.20 12.50
CA ILE A 210 -18.99 -24.51 11.83
C ILE A 210 -19.28 -26.01 11.89
N ILE A 211 -18.36 -26.84 11.39
CA ILE A 211 -18.57 -28.29 11.30
C ILE A 211 -18.52 -28.96 12.67
N HIS A 212 -17.61 -28.52 13.54
CA HIS A 212 -17.48 -29.01 14.91
C HIS A 212 -18.72 -28.64 15.73
N GLY A 213 -19.17 -27.38 15.63
CA GLY A 213 -20.35 -26.88 16.32
C GLY A 213 -21.64 -27.56 15.89
N PHE A 214 -21.79 -27.89 14.60
CA PHE A 214 -22.96 -28.63 14.10
C PHE A 214 -23.10 -29.99 14.82
N HIS A 215 -22.03 -30.79 14.82
CA HIS A 215 -22.09 -32.14 15.40
C HIS A 215 -22.13 -32.12 16.92
N ARG A 216 -21.39 -31.22 17.58
CA ARG A 216 -21.46 -31.08 19.04
C ARG A 216 -22.85 -30.70 19.52
N LYS A 217 -23.57 -29.86 18.77
CA LYS A 217 -24.93 -29.42 19.11
C LYS A 217 -25.96 -30.52 18.86
N ASN A 218 -25.93 -31.15 17.69
CA ASN A 218 -27.00 -32.04 17.23
C ASN A 218 -26.76 -33.52 17.59
N PHE A 219 -25.50 -33.91 17.81
CA PHE A 219 -25.09 -35.29 18.11
C PHE A 219 -24.15 -35.35 19.33
N PRO A 220 -24.51 -34.74 20.49
CA PRO A 220 -23.60 -34.59 21.64
C PRO A 220 -23.17 -35.92 22.27
N ASN A 221 -23.99 -36.97 22.12
CA ASN A 221 -23.68 -38.30 22.64
C ASN A 221 -22.72 -39.09 21.73
N TYR A 222 -22.32 -38.56 20.58
CA TYR A 222 -21.41 -39.20 19.64
C TYR A 222 -20.07 -38.46 19.65
N PRO A 223 -19.03 -39.02 20.30
CA PRO A 223 -17.75 -38.35 20.44
C PRO A 223 -17.13 -37.95 19.10
N ILE A 224 -16.70 -36.70 18.99
CA ILE A 224 -15.85 -36.24 17.89
C ILE A 224 -14.44 -36.74 18.17
N LYS A 225 -13.93 -37.61 17.31
CA LYS A 225 -12.62 -38.25 17.46
C LYS A 225 -11.49 -37.40 16.90
N ALA A 226 -11.74 -36.66 15.82
CA ALA A 226 -10.82 -35.67 15.27
C ALA A 226 -11.57 -34.64 14.43
N CYS A 227 -11.08 -33.40 14.38
CA CYS A 227 -11.55 -32.39 13.45
C CYS A 227 -10.37 -31.58 12.92
N VAL A 228 -10.11 -31.67 11.61
CA VAL A 228 -8.89 -31.16 10.97
C VAL A 228 -9.27 -30.29 9.79
N PHE A 229 -8.55 -29.19 9.57
CA PHE A 229 -8.68 -28.32 8.42
C PHE A 229 -7.47 -28.50 7.50
N HIS A 230 -7.73 -28.67 6.21
CA HIS A 230 -6.73 -28.72 5.15
C HIS A 230 -6.64 -27.37 4.47
N GLY A 231 -5.52 -26.69 4.70
CA GLY A 231 -5.17 -25.41 4.06
C GLY A 231 -4.07 -25.54 2.98
N ASP A 232 -3.56 -26.75 2.80
CA ASP A 232 -2.42 -27.10 1.94
C ASP A 232 -2.83 -27.79 0.62
N GLU A 233 -4.10 -28.15 0.43
CA GLU A 233 -4.61 -28.75 -0.80
C GLU A 233 -4.90 -27.69 -1.89
N VAL A 234 -3.99 -26.73 -2.02
CA VAL A 234 -4.06 -25.59 -2.95
C VAL A 234 -2.73 -25.42 -3.71
N VAL A 235 -2.76 -24.87 -4.93
CA VAL A 235 -1.56 -24.72 -5.77
C VAL A 235 -0.58 -23.70 -5.18
N SER A 236 -1.08 -22.55 -4.71
CA SER A 236 -0.25 -21.49 -4.11
C SER A 236 -1.03 -20.66 -3.08
N GLN A 237 -0.28 -19.84 -2.34
CA GLN A 237 -0.83 -18.90 -1.35
C GLN A 237 -1.87 -17.94 -1.96
N ASP A 238 -1.69 -17.52 -3.21
CA ASP A 238 -2.61 -16.59 -3.90
C ASP A 238 -3.93 -17.27 -4.32
N GLN A 239 -4.02 -18.59 -4.18
CA GLN A 239 -5.17 -19.40 -4.55
C GLN A 239 -5.84 -20.12 -3.37
N ILE A 240 -5.87 -19.47 -2.21
CA ILE A 240 -6.57 -19.99 -1.02
C ILE A 240 -8.02 -20.39 -1.29
N ASN A 241 -8.65 -19.79 -2.29
CA ASN A 241 -10.00 -20.13 -2.73
C ASN A 241 -10.14 -21.53 -3.35
N ASN A 242 -9.04 -22.22 -3.62
CA ASN A 242 -9.01 -23.46 -4.39
C ASN A 242 -8.72 -24.68 -3.52
N GLY A 243 -9.72 -25.16 -2.76
CA GLY A 243 -9.67 -26.54 -2.23
C GLY A 243 -9.52 -26.69 -0.72
N VAL A 244 -9.53 -25.60 0.05
CA VAL A 244 -9.50 -25.69 1.52
C VAL A 244 -10.79 -26.25 2.09
N HIS A 245 -10.70 -27.07 3.14
CA HIS A 245 -11.87 -27.69 3.77
C HIS A 245 -11.58 -28.33 5.13
N PRO A 246 -12.58 -28.42 6.03
CA PRO A 246 -12.47 -29.19 7.25
C PRO A 246 -13.03 -30.61 7.10
N HIS A 247 -12.33 -31.58 7.69
CA HIS A 247 -12.79 -32.93 7.97
C HIS A 247 -13.17 -33.07 9.43
N ILE A 248 -14.22 -33.82 9.71
CA ILE A 248 -14.60 -34.24 11.06
C ILE A 248 -14.84 -35.73 11.10
N PHE A 249 -14.31 -36.39 12.12
CA PHE A 249 -14.43 -37.82 12.38
C PHE A 249 -15.27 -38.01 13.64
N ILE A 250 -16.41 -38.68 13.51
CA ILE A 250 -17.40 -38.84 14.58
C ILE A 250 -17.57 -40.32 14.86
N SER A 251 -17.58 -40.69 16.13
CA SER A 251 -17.85 -42.06 16.54
C SER A 251 -19.24 -42.49 16.12
N GLY A 252 -19.35 -43.68 15.53
CA GLY A 252 -20.63 -44.34 15.33
C GLY A 252 -21.26 -44.82 16.65
N LYS A 253 -20.44 -44.92 17.71
CA LYS A 253 -20.82 -45.38 19.05
C LYS A 253 -21.37 -44.22 19.86
N ASN A 254 -22.57 -44.40 20.39
CA ASN A 254 -23.16 -43.50 21.36
C ASN A 254 -22.49 -43.73 22.72
N ALA A 255 -21.88 -42.69 23.29
CA ALA A 255 -21.14 -42.76 24.55
C ALA A 255 -22.03 -43.05 25.77
N LYS A 256 -23.33 -42.73 25.70
CA LYS A 256 -24.29 -43.01 26.79
C LYS A 256 -24.82 -44.43 26.75
N THR A 257 -25.13 -44.96 25.57
CA THR A 257 -25.77 -46.28 25.41
C THR A 257 -24.78 -47.40 25.07
N GLY A 258 -23.57 -47.05 24.63
CA GLY A 258 -22.56 -47.99 24.11
C GLY A 258 -22.88 -48.56 22.73
N LYS A 259 -24.00 -48.17 22.10
CA LYS A 259 -24.50 -48.75 20.85
C LYS A 259 -23.97 -48.02 19.61
N TYR A 260 -23.74 -48.76 18.53
CA TYR A 260 -23.39 -48.22 17.22
C TYR A 260 -24.64 -47.89 16.39
N ASP A 261 -25.25 -46.75 16.69
CA ASP A 261 -26.57 -46.34 16.18
C ASP A 261 -26.59 -44.93 15.55
N LEU A 262 -25.43 -44.32 15.28
CA LEU A 262 -25.33 -42.98 14.68
C LEU A 262 -26.25 -42.77 13.47
N ILE A 263 -26.33 -43.73 12.53
CA ILE A 263 -27.16 -43.61 11.32
C ILE A 263 -28.65 -43.51 11.67
N LYS A 264 -29.10 -44.27 12.67
CA LYS A 264 -30.47 -44.21 13.17
C LYS A 264 -30.74 -42.86 13.82
N SER A 265 -29.84 -42.38 14.69
CA SER A 265 -29.99 -41.06 15.30
C SER A 265 -29.97 -39.92 14.27
N GLN A 266 -29.26 -40.07 13.16
CA GLN A 266 -29.31 -39.11 12.05
C GLN A 266 -30.65 -39.14 11.32
N LEU A 267 -31.28 -40.31 11.17
CA LEU A 267 -32.63 -40.44 10.63
C LEU A 267 -33.66 -39.79 11.58
N ASP A 268 -33.57 -40.10 12.87
CA ASP A 268 -34.45 -39.53 13.90
C ASP A 268 -34.35 -38.00 13.90
N PHE A 269 -33.13 -37.46 13.86
CA PHE A 269 -32.86 -36.01 13.75
C PHE A 269 -33.46 -35.37 12.47
N VAL A 270 -33.43 -36.08 11.34
CA VAL A 270 -34.06 -35.61 10.10
C VAL A 270 -35.58 -35.61 10.22
N ASN A 271 -36.17 -36.67 10.78
CA ASN A 271 -37.61 -36.76 10.97
C ASN A 271 -38.13 -35.73 11.97
N GLU A 272 -37.37 -35.40 13.02
CA GLU A 272 -37.67 -34.29 13.92
C GLU A 272 -37.77 -32.95 13.17
N HIS A 273 -36.84 -32.68 12.24
CA HIS A 273 -36.86 -31.46 11.43
C HIS A 273 -38.05 -31.45 10.45
N LEU A 274 -38.34 -32.57 9.80
CA LEU A 274 -39.48 -32.69 8.89
C LEU A 274 -40.79 -32.46 9.64
N LYS A 275 -40.95 -33.08 10.81
CA LYS A 275 -42.13 -32.90 11.67
C LYS A 275 -42.29 -31.45 12.10
N ALA A 276 -41.21 -30.76 12.46
CA ALA A 276 -41.24 -29.33 12.81
C ALA A 276 -41.63 -28.44 11.61
N ALA A 277 -41.34 -28.87 10.38
CA ALA A 277 -41.74 -28.19 9.15
C ALA A 277 -43.14 -28.60 8.63
N GLY A 278 -43.85 -29.51 9.31
CA GLY A 278 -45.13 -30.05 8.85
C GLY A 278 -45.01 -31.01 7.66
N GLU A 279 -43.80 -31.53 7.41
CA GLU A 279 -43.52 -32.53 6.37
C GLU A 279 -43.62 -33.97 6.92
N PRO A 280 -43.99 -34.96 6.08
CA PRO A 280 -44.12 -36.34 6.52
C PRO A 280 -42.76 -36.99 6.82
N GLU A 281 -42.74 -37.84 7.85
CA GLU A 281 -41.56 -38.64 8.23
C GLU A 281 -41.12 -39.58 7.10
N ILE A 282 -39.82 -39.84 7.04
CA ILE A 282 -39.21 -40.76 6.08
C ILE A 282 -38.77 -42.03 6.82
N TYR A 283 -39.08 -43.17 6.23
CA TYR A 283 -38.66 -44.49 6.72
C TYR A 283 -37.59 -45.06 5.80
N GLU A 284 -36.50 -45.61 6.36
CA GLU A 284 -35.40 -46.22 5.59
C GLU A 284 -35.81 -47.60 5.05
N ASN A 285 -36.60 -47.62 3.98
CA ASN A 285 -37.15 -48.85 3.39
C ASN A 285 -36.73 -49.07 1.93
N SER A 286 -36.07 -48.09 1.31
CA SER A 286 -35.74 -48.09 -0.11
C SER A 286 -34.55 -47.17 -0.43
N TYR A 287 -33.90 -47.39 -1.58
CA TYR A 287 -32.85 -46.50 -2.06
C TYR A 287 -33.32 -45.03 -2.20
N ASN A 288 -34.54 -44.83 -2.70
CA ASN A 288 -35.12 -43.49 -2.83
C ASN A 288 -35.32 -42.81 -1.47
N SER A 289 -35.77 -43.56 -0.45
CA SER A 289 -35.88 -43.04 0.91
C SER A 289 -34.52 -42.64 1.49
N ALA A 290 -33.48 -43.45 1.31
CA ALA A 290 -32.12 -43.14 1.74
C ALA A 290 -31.56 -41.87 1.05
N GLN A 291 -31.85 -41.70 -0.24
CA GLN A 291 -31.48 -40.48 -0.96
C GLN A 291 -32.20 -39.26 -0.39
N LYS A 292 -33.52 -39.35 -0.13
CA LYS A 292 -34.30 -38.25 0.44
C LYS A 292 -33.84 -37.86 1.85
N ILE A 293 -33.50 -38.85 2.68
CA ILE A 293 -32.89 -38.63 4.01
C ILE A 293 -31.57 -37.86 3.85
N GLY A 294 -30.72 -38.29 2.90
CA GLY A 294 -29.44 -37.65 2.62
C GLY A 294 -29.59 -36.19 2.15
N GLU A 295 -30.53 -35.93 1.25
CA GLU A 295 -30.85 -34.59 0.72
C GLU A 295 -31.42 -33.67 1.82
N THR A 296 -32.32 -34.18 2.66
CA THR A 296 -32.91 -33.42 3.77
C THR A 296 -31.86 -33.07 4.81
N TYR A 297 -31.05 -34.04 5.23
CA TYR A 297 -29.92 -33.78 6.14
C TYR A 297 -28.96 -32.75 5.54
N GLN A 298 -28.69 -32.82 4.23
CA GLN A 298 -27.84 -31.84 3.57
C GLN A 298 -28.42 -30.43 3.65
N LYS A 299 -29.74 -30.24 3.45
CA LYS A 299 -30.39 -28.93 3.62
C LYS A 299 -30.19 -28.37 5.03
N ILE A 300 -30.41 -29.19 6.06
CA ILE A 300 -30.22 -28.78 7.47
C ILE A 300 -28.77 -28.34 7.73
N VAL A 301 -27.78 -29.03 7.15
CA VAL A 301 -26.37 -28.63 7.25
C VAL A 301 -26.14 -27.27 6.57
N TYR A 302 -26.73 -27.02 5.39
CA TYR A 302 -26.56 -25.76 4.67
C TYR A 302 -27.18 -24.58 5.44
N GLU A 303 -28.37 -24.77 6.01
CA GLU A 303 -29.00 -23.78 6.88
C GLU A 303 -28.12 -23.43 8.08
N HIS A 304 -27.52 -24.43 8.73
CA HIS A 304 -26.58 -24.19 9.82
C HIS A 304 -25.31 -23.46 9.35
N VAL A 305 -24.74 -23.85 8.21
CA VAL A 305 -23.56 -23.18 7.63
C VAL A 305 -23.88 -21.72 7.32
N ASN A 306 -24.99 -21.43 6.64
CA ASN A 306 -25.40 -20.07 6.28
C ASN A 306 -25.66 -19.21 7.52
N LYS A 307 -26.34 -19.77 8.53
CA LYS A 307 -26.53 -19.10 9.81
C LYS A 307 -25.19 -18.73 10.45
N LYS A 308 -24.24 -19.66 10.49
CA LYS A 308 -22.92 -19.41 11.09
C LYS A 308 -22.06 -18.45 10.28
N LEU A 309 -22.10 -18.52 8.96
CA LEU A 309 -21.41 -17.56 8.09
C LEU A 309 -21.91 -16.13 8.36
N LYS A 310 -23.23 -15.95 8.46
CA LYS A 310 -23.84 -14.67 8.82
C LYS A 310 -23.44 -14.20 10.22
N GLU A 311 -23.47 -15.09 11.22
CA GLU A 311 -23.03 -14.77 12.60
C GLU A 311 -21.55 -14.34 12.67
N PHE A 312 -20.70 -14.90 11.80
CA PHE A 312 -19.29 -14.50 11.70
C PHE A 312 -19.05 -13.26 10.82
N GLY A 313 -20.10 -12.64 10.29
CA GLY A 313 -20.02 -11.42 9.50
C GLY A 313 -19.69 -11.62 8.03
N TYR A 314 -19.80 -12.84 7.50
CA TYR A 314 -19.59 -13.13 6.09
C TYR A 314 -20.85 -12.82 5.27
N SER A 315 -20.68 -12.07 4.18
CA SER A 315 -21.73 -11.84 3.18
C SER A 315 -21.77 -12.97 2.15
N ILE A 316 -21.87 -14.22 2.62
CA ILE A 316 -21.90 -15.43 1.79
C ILE A 316 -23.16 -16.23 2.11
N GLU A 317 -23.82 -16.72 1.07
CA GLU A 317 -24.95 -17.65 1.19
C GLU A 317 -24.70 -18.90 0.33
N ALA A 318 -24.57 -20.04 0.99
CA ALA A 318 -24.36 -21.34 0.37
C ALA A 318 -25.70 -21.95 -0.08
N SER A 319 -25.77 -22.35 -1.34
CA SER A 319 -26.90 -23.06 -1.93
C SER A 319 -26.48 -24.40 -2.52
N ILE A 320 -27.44 -25.33 -2.56
CA ILE A 320 -27.26 -26.61 -3.24
C ILE A 320 -27.16 -26.33 -4.73
N HIS A 321 -26.18 -26.93 -5.40
CA HIS A 321 -26.04 -26.77 -6.84
C HIS A 321 -27.27 -27.36 -7.56
N GLU A 322 -27.87 -26.59 -8.46
CA GLU A 322 -28.98 -27.07 -9.30
C GLU A 322 -28.54 -28.28 -10.15
N LYS A 323 -29.41 -29.30 -10.21
CA LYS A 323 -29.18 -30.55 -10.94
C LYS A 323 -29.48 -30.41 -12.44
N THR A 324 -28.87 -29.43 -13.12
CA THR A 324 -28.99 -29.23 -14.58
C THR A 324 -28.44 -30.42 -15.37
N ALA A 325 -28.86 -30.59 -16.63
CA ALA A 325 -28.39 -31.68 -17.50
C ALA A 325 -26.86 -31.64 -17.71
N GLU A 326 -26.29 -30.45 -17.91
CA GLU A 326 -24.83 -30.24 -18.00
C GLU A 326 -24.10 -30.65 -16.72
N HIS A 327 -24.66 -30.31 -15.56
CA HIS A 327 -24.07 -30.70 -14.27
C HIS A 327 -24.05 -32.22 -14.11
N LYS A 328 -25.15 -32.91 -14.45
CA LYS A 328 -25.22 -34.38 -14.42
C LYS A 328 -24.18 -35.01 -15.35
N ALA A 329 -24.03 -34.51 -16.58
CA ALA A 329 -23.02 -34.99 -17.52
C ALA A 329 -21.59 -34.80 -17.01
N LYS A 330 -21.30 -33.66 -16.36
CA LYS A 330 -19.99 -33.40 -15.75
C LYS A 330 -19.70 -34.32 -14.57
N ILE A 331 -20.69 -34.56 -13.70
CA ILE A 331 -20.56 -35.51 -12.58
C ILE A 331 -20.30 -36.93 -13.09
N GLU A 332 -20.94 -37.32 -14.19
CA GLU A 332 -20.73 -38.64 -14.79
C GLU A 332 -19.29 -38.80 -15.33
N LYS A 333 -18.75 -37.77 -16.00
CA LYS A 333 -17.33 -37.75 -16.39
C LYS A 333 -16.38 -37.88 -15.20
N ILE A 334 -16.68 -37.19 -14.09
CA ILE A 334 -15.88 -37.28 -12.85
C ILE A 334 -15.92 -38.71 -12.29
N LYS A 335 -17.11 -39.35 -12.25
CA LYS A 335 -17.24 -40.74 -11.78
C LYS A 335 -16.48 -41.73 -12.65
N GLN A 336 -16.47 -41.53 -13.97
CA GLN A 336 -15.68 -42.37 -14.87
C GLN A 336 -14.17 -42.25 -14.58
N ASP A 337 -13.70 -41.03 -14.28
CA ASP A 337 -12.32 -40.76 -13.89
C ASP A 337 -11.97 -41.25 -12.47
N GLU A 338 -12.94 -41.41 -11.56
CA GLU A 338 -12.68 -41.88 -10.18
C GLU A 338 -12.00 -43.27 -10.15
N ASN A 339 -12.22 -44.10 -11.17
CA ASN A 339 -11.59 -45.42 -11.29
C ASN A 339 -10.10 -45.37 -11.69
N LYS A 340 -9.62 -44.21 -12.18
CA LYS A 340 -8.21 -44.01 -12.52
C LYS A 340 -7.39 -43.70 -11.25
N ALA A 341 -6.09 -44.03 -11.28
CA ALA A 341 -5.16 -43.58 -10.25
C ALA A 341 -5.19 -42.04 -10.14
N LYS A 342 -5.00 -41.50 -8.93
CA LYS A 342 -5.25 -40.08 -8.63
C LYS A 342 -4.49 -39.14 -9.58
N ILE A 343 -3.26 -39.48 -9.95
CA ILE A 343 -2.41 -38.74 -10.90
C ILE A 343 -2.97 -38.67 -12.33
N PHE A 344 -3.76 -39.65 -12.76
CA PHE A 344 -4.34 -39.73 -14.11
C PHE A 344 -5.78 -39.21 -14.18
N ARG A 345 -6.33 -38.71 -13.07
CA ARG A 345 -7.66 -38.09 -13.05
C ARG A 345 -7.57 -36.70 -13.66
N ASN A 346 -8.50 -36.36 -14.55
CA ASN A 346 -8.49 -35.06 -15.23
C ASN A 346 -8.60 -33.87 -14.25
N PHE A 347 -9.27 -34.08 -13.11
CA PHE A 347 -9.46 -33.06 -12.08
C PHE A 347 -8.65 -33.41 -10.82
N ASN A 348 -7.35 -33.10 -10.83
CA ASN A 348 -6.47 -33.23 -9.66
C ASN A 348 -5.57 -31.98 -9.51
N LEU A 349 -4.80 -31.90 -8.42
CA LEU A 349 -3.93 -30.75 -8.15
C LEU A 349 -2.81 -30.60 -9.19
N LEU A 350 -2.31 -31.73 -9.72
CA LEU A 350 -1.25 -31.74 -10.73
C LEU A 350 -1.73 -31.17 -12.07
N SER A 351 -2.87 -31.64 -12.59
CA SER A 351 -3.45 -31.14 -13.84
C SER A 351 -3.81 -29.67 -13.73
N GLN A 352 -4.30 -29.22 -12.57
CA GLN A 352 -4.50 -27.80 -12.32
C GLN A 352 -3.18 -27.01 -12.33
N THR A 353 -2.13 -27.54 -11.69
CA THR A 353 -0.80 -26.91 -11.68
C THR A 353 -0.25 -26.80 -13.10
N GLU A 354 -0.41 -27.83 -13.93
CA GLU A 354 -0.02 -27.84 -15.34
C GLU A 354 -0.78 -26.81 -16.17
N GLU A 355 -2.11 -26.71 -16.00
CA GLU A 355 -2.93 -25.68 -16.66
C GLU A 355 -2.48 -24.27 -16.27
N GLU A 356 -2.15 -24.04 -15.00
CA GLU A 356 -1.65 -22.75 -14.53
C GLU A 356 -0.27 -22.42 -15.06
N ILE A 357 0.65 -23.39 -15.09
CA ILE A 357 1.97 -23.20 -15.70
C ILE A 357 1.80 -22.84 -17.17
N LYS A 358 0.90 -23.52 -17.89
CA LYS A 358 0.61 -23.22 -19.30
C LYS A 358 0.06 -21.79 -19.46
N LYS A 359 -0.89 -21.39 -18.60
CA LYS A 359 -1.45 -20.03 -18.63
C LYS A 359 -0.38 -18.97 -18.36
N ARG A 360 0.42 -19.13 -17.30
CA ARG A 360 1.49 -18.20 -16.96
C ARG A 360 2.56 -18.14 -18.05
N LYS A 361 2.89 -19.25 -18.71
CA LYS A 361 3.80 -19.27 -19.87
C LYS A 361 3.24 -18.44 -21.03
N SER A 362 1.94 -18.55 -21.31
CA SER A 362 1.28 -17.72 -22.33
C SER A 362 1.33 -16.24 -21.98
N GLU A 363 0.97 -15.88 -20.75
CA GLU A 363 1.02 -14.50 -20.24
C GLU A 363 2.45 -13.93 -20.29
N THR A 364 3.46 -14.75 -19.95
CA THR A 364 4.88 -14.36 -20.01
C THR A 364 5.32 -14.12 -21.46
N ALA A 365 4.89 -14.97 -22.41
CA ALA A 365 5.20 -14.78 -23.82
C ALA A 365 4.57 -13.50 -24.39
N GLU A 366 3.34 -13.18 -24.00
CA GLU A 366 2.67 -11.93 -24.36
C GLU A 366 3.41 -10.71 -23.80
N LEU A 367 3.79 -10.75 -22.51
CA LEU A 367 4.56 -9.70 -21.88
C LEU A 367 5.93 -9.50 -22.56
N GLN A 368 6.61 -10.59 -22.92
CA GLN A 368 7.88 -10.52 -23.63
C GLN A 368 7.73 -9.86 -25.02
N SER A 369 6.63 -10.15 -25.74
CA SER A 369 6.31 -9.48 -27.00
C SER A 369 6.10 -7.98 -26.81
N VAL A 370 5.41 -7.57 -25.74
CA VAL A 370 5.23 -6.15 -25.39
C VAL A 370 6.56 -5.48 -25.05
N ILE A 371 7.42 -6.13 -24.26
CA ILE A 371 8.76 -5.63 -23.93
C ILE A 371 9.59 -5.43 -25.20
N ASN A 372 9.61 -6.41 -26.11
CA ASN A 372 10.36 -6.31 -27.36
C ASN A 372 9.86 -5.15 -28.24
N LYS A 373 8.54 -4.95 -28.33
CA LYS A 373 7.96 -3.80 -29.04
C LYS A 373 8.40 -2.47 -28.44
N LYS A 374 8.38 -2.34 -27.10
CA LYS A 374 8.84 -1.12 -26.41
C LYS A 374 10.34 -0.91 -26.59
N GLN A 375 11.15 -1.97 -26.55
CA GLN A 375 12.59 -1.89 -26.80
C GLN A 375 12.87 -1.33 -28.20
N ASN A 376 12.17 -1.82 -29.22
CA ASN A 376 12.32 -1.32 -30.60
C ASN A 376 11.91 0.15 -30.74
N GLN A 377 10.86 0.58 -30.03
CA GLN A 377 10.47 2.00 -29.98
C GLN A 377 11.56 2.86 -29.35
N VAL A 378 12.15 2.42 -28.24
CA VAL A 378 13.26 3.12 -27.58
C VAL A 378 14.46 3.24 -28.52
N THR A 379 14.85 2.16 -29.21
CA THR A 379 15.94 2.21 -30.20
C THR A 379 15.64 3.20 -31.33
N THR A 380 14.41 3.22 -31.83
CA THR A 380 14.00 4.15 -32.89
C THR A 380 14.06 5.61 -32.41
N LEU A 381 13.63 5.88 -31.18
CA LEU A 381 13.70 7.21 -30.58
C LEU A 381 15.14 7.65 -30.33
N ASN A 382 16.01 6.76 -29.85
CA ASN A 382 17.44 7.04 -29.69
C ASN A 382 18.09 7.41 -31.02
N ASN A 383 17.84 6.63 -32.09
CA ASN A 383 18.37 6.96 -33.41
C ASN A 383 17.89 8.34 -33.91
N LYS A 384 16.62 8.69 -33.69
CA LYS A 384 16.09 10.02 -34.03
C LYS A 384 16.75 11.13 -33.20
N MET A 385 16.99 10.87 -31.92
CA MET A 385 17.66 11.80 -31.01
C MET A 385 19.11 12.03 -31.44
N ASP A 386 19.84 10.98 -31.82
CA ASP A 386 21.22 11.08 -32.31
C ASP A 386 21.30 11.89 -33.61
N VAL A 387 20.37 11.68 -34.55
CA VAL A 387 20.26 12.49 -35.77
C VAL A 387 20.02 13.97 -35.41
N LYS A 388 19.07 14.26 -34.51
CA LYS A 388 18.78 15.62 -34.07
C LYS A 388 19.95 16.27 -33.33
N GLN A 389 20.67 15.51 -32.52
CA GLN A 389 21.87 15.96 -31.82
C GLN A 389 22.96 16.38 -32.82
N ASN A 390 23.14 15.59 -33.88
CA ASN A 390 24.11 15.90 -34.93
C ASN A 390 23.68 17.12 -35.76
N GLU A 391 22.41 17.23 -36.13
CA GLU A 391 21.87 18.42 -36.79
C GLU A 391 22.10 19.69 -35.94
N TYR A 392 21.83 19.62 -34.64
CA TYR A 392 22.06 20.73 -33.71
C TYR A 392 23.54 21.12 -33.64
N LYS A 393 24.44 20.14 -33.52
CA LYS A 393 25.91 20.40 -33.52
C LYS A 393 26.35 21.09 -34.81
N SER A 394 25.88 20.64 -35.97
CA SER A 394 26.19 21.27 -37.26
C SER A 394 25.65 22.70 -37.34
N ALA A 395 24.40 22.94 -36.91
CA ALA A 395 23.82 24.27 -36.90
C ALA A 395 24.57 25.25 -35.96
N VAL A 396 25.02 24.77 -34.79
CA VAL A 396 25.84 25.57 -33.87
C VAL A 396 27.21 25.91 -34.49
N ALA A 397 27.84 24.95 -35.19
CA ALA A 397 29.09 25.19 -35.88
C ALA A 397 28.94 26.25 -36.97
N GLU A 398 27.89 26.16 -37.80
CA GLU A 398 27.60 27.14 -38.85
C GLU A 398 27.31 28.54 -38.28
N LEU A 399 26.55 28.62 -37.18
CA LEU A 399 26.24 29.88 -36.51
C LEU A 399 27.51 30.53 -35.94
N ASN A 400 28.40 29.74 -35.33
CA ASN A 400 29.67 30.23 -34.81
C ASN A 400 30.58 30.73 -35.93
N GLU A 401 30.61 30.04 -37.07
CA GLU A 401 31.37 30.48 -38.24
C GLU A 401 30.85 31.82 -38.77
N LYS A 402 29.52 31.97 -38.94
CA LYS A 402 28.89 33.25 -39.33
C LYS A 402 29.17 34.36 -38.32
N PHE A 403 29.10 34.06 -37.02
CA PHE A 403 29.40 35.02 -35.96
C PHE A 403 30.86 35.50 -36.03
N ASN A 404 31.80 34.58 -36.23
CA ASN A 404 33.22 34.93 -36.37
C ASN A 404 33.49 35.76 -37.63
N GLN A 405 32.90 35.40 -38.77
CA GLN A 405 33.00 36.19 -40.00
C GLN A 405 32.46 37.61 -39.79
N HIS A 406 31.30 37.76 -39.15
CA HIS A 406 30.72 39.07 -38.87
C HIS A 406 31.58 39.90 -37.90
N LYS A 407 32.13 39.24 -36.87
CA LYS A 407 33.07 39.86 -35.93
C LYS A 407 34.32 40.36 -36.64
N GLU A 408 34.92 39.56 -37.52
CA GLU A 408 36.09 39.98 -38.31
C GLU A 408 35.77 41.14 -39.24
N SER A 409 34.58 41.16 -39.86
CA SER A 409 34.11 42.27 -40.70
C SER A 409 33.92 43.58 -39.93
N LEU A 410 33.51 43.53 -38.66
CA LEU A 410 33.27 44.72 -37.82
C LEU A 410 34.54 45.27 -37.16
N MET A 411 35.57 44.44 -36.98
CA MET A 411 36.85 44.85 -36.40
C MET A 411 37.53 46.06 -37.07
N PRO A 412 37.59 46.19 -38.42
CA PRO A 412 38.17 47.38 -39.05
C PRO A 412 37.37 48.64 -38.74
N GLU A 413 36.03 48.57 -38.71
CA GLU A 413 35.15 49.70 -38.38
C GLU A 413 35.32 50.13 -36.92
N ILE A 414 35.39 49.17 -35.98
CA ILE A 414 35.71 49.44 -34.57
C ILE A 414 37.08 50.11 -34.43
N ARG A 415 38.09 49.65 -35.17
CA ARG A 415 39.44 50.27 -35.17
C ARG A 415 39.39 51.70 -35.70
N GLN A 416 38.64 51.94 -36.77
CA GLN A 416 38.47 53.28 -37.35
C GLN A 416 37.76 54.22 -36.38
N LEU A 417 36.64 53.80 -35.79
CA LEU A 417 35.92 54.56 -34.78
C LEU A 417 36.78 54.87 -33.55
N THR A 418 37.59 53.90 -33.10
CA THR A 418 38.54 54.10 -31.99
C THR A 418 39.60 55.15 -32.34
N LYS A 419 40.11 55.14 -33.58
CA LYS A 419 41.07 56.15 -34.06
C LYS A 419 40.41 57.53 -34.13
N SER A 420 39.20 57.63 -34.70
CA SER A 420 38.44 58.88 -34.77
C SER A 420 38.15 59.44 -33.37
N LYS A 421 37.76 58.59 -32.41
CA LYS A 421 37.56 58.99 -31.01
C LYS A 421 38.83 59.58 -30.39
N LYS A 422 39.99 58.95 -30.60
CA LYS A 422 41.28 59.49 -30.11
C LYS A 422 41.61 60.85 -30.71
N ASN A 423 41.38 61.02 -32.02
CA ASN A 423 41.60 62.31 -32.68
C ASN A 423 40.70 63.39 -32.09
N LEU A 424 39.40 63.12 -31.93
CA LEU A 424 38.45 64.07 -31.34
C LEU A 424 38.82 64.47 -29.90
N ILE A 425 39.33 63.54 -29.09
CA ILE A 425 39.85 63.85 -27.75
C ILE A 425 41.03 64.83 -27.85
N SER A 426 42.00 64.54 -28.73
CA SER A 426 43.16 65.43 -28.94
C SER A 426 42.76 66.82 -29.43
N ASP A 427 41.77 66.91 -30.33
CA ASP A 427 41.26 68.19 -30.83
C ASP A 427 40.56 68.98 -29.72
N ASN A 428 39.76 68.29 -28.89
CA ASN A 428 39.09 68.92 -27.75
C ASN A 428 40.08 69.44 -26.70
N ASP A 429 41.15 68.70 -26.41
CA ASP A 429 42.21 69.14 -25.49
C ASP A 429 42.92 70.40 -26.02
N SER A 430 43.19 70.44 -27.34
CA SER A 430 43.78 71.59 -28.03
C SER A 430 42.87 72.82 -27.97
N LEU A 431 41.56 72.63 -28.21
CA LEU A 431 40.57 73.70 -28.10
C LEU A 431 40.44 74.21 -26.67
N SER A 432 40.41 73.31 -25.68
CA SER A 432 40.38 73.69 -24.27
C SER A 432 41.58 74.56 -23.90
N LYS A 433 42.79 74.21 -24.38
CA LYS A 433 43.99 75.00 -24.15
C LYS A 433 43.89 76.39 -24.77
N LYS A 434 43.46 76.49 -26.03
CA LYS A 434 43.23 77.79 -26.69
C LYS A 434 42.20 78.65 -25.97
N ASN A 435 41.16 78.03 -25.43
CA ASN A 435 40.13 78.76 -24.69
C ASN A 435 40.67 79.33 -23.37
N THR A 436 41.55 78.59 -22.68
CA THR A 436 42.28 79.10 -21.51
C THR A 436 43.17 80.28 -21.88
N GLU A 437 43.97 80.17 -22.94
CA GLU A 437 44.85 81.26 -23.43
C GLU A 437 44.04 82.52 -23.80
N LEU A 438 42.87 82.35 -24.42
CA LEU A 438 41.98 83.46 -24.77
C LEU A 438 41.40 84.15 -23.52
N ASN A 439 40.98 83.36 -22.52
CA ASN A 439 40.47 83.91 -21.26
C ASN A 439 41.55 84.69 -20.50
N GLU A 440 42.79 84.23 -20.49
CA GLU A 440 43.93 84.96 -19.93
C GLU A 440 44.18 86.28 -20.67
N ALA A 441 44.10 86.28 -22.01
CA ALA A 441 44.23 87.49 -22.81
C ALA A 441 43.12 88.51 -22.53
N LEU A 442 41.87 88.07 -22.38
CA LEU A 442 40.74 88.93 -22.02
C LEU A 442 40.94 89.56 -20.64
N ALA A 443 41.38 88.79 -19.64
CA ALA A 443 41.67 89.30 -18.30
C ALA A 443 42.77 90.40 -18.31
N ASN A 444 43.77 90.26 -19.19
CA ASN A 444 44.82 91.28 -19.36
C ASN A 444 44.28 92.58 -19.98
N VAL A 445 43.34 92.49 -20.93
CA VAL A 445 42.69 93.67 -21.52
C VAL A 445 41.84 94.39 -20.48
N ASP A 446 41.05 93.66 -19.69
CA ASP A 446 40.24 94.25 -18.61
C ASP A 446 41.10 94.98 -17.59
N ASN A 447 42.24 94.41 -17.20
CA ASN A 447 43.22 95.08 -16.34
C ASN A 447 43.76 96.39 -16.96
N ALA A 448 44.07 96.39 -18.26
CA ALA A 448 44.55 97.59 -18.94
C ALA A 448 43.49 98.70 -19.01
N ILE A 449 42.22 98.34 -19.25
CA ILE A 449 41.09 99.28 -19.22
C ILE A 449 40.96 99.91 -17.83
N MET A 450 41.10 99.11 -16.77
CA MET A 450 40.99 99.59 -15.40
C MET A 450 42.10 100.60 -15.05
N VAL A 451 43.33 100.37 -15.51
CA VAL A 451 44.47 101.30 -15.33
C VAL A 451 44.24 102.62 -16.09
N LEU A 452 43.68 102.56 -17.31
CA LEU A 452 43.36 103.76 -18.09
C LEU A 452 42.26 104.59 -17.41
N ALA A 453 41.22 103.96 -16.88
CA ALA A 453 40.15 104.63 -16.15
C ALA A 453 40.66 105.36 -14.89
N PHE A 454 41.62 104.75 -14.17
CA PHE A 454 42.26 105.36 -13.01
C PHE A 454 43.03 106.66 -13.38
N ARG A 455 43.87 106.60 -14.44
CA ARG A 455 44.65 107.76 -14.90
C ARG A 455 43.78 108.92 -15.38
N HIS A 456 42.66 108.62 -16.04
CA HIS A 456 41.72 109.66 -16.50
C HIS A 456 41.08 110.41 -15.32
N LYS A 457 40.76 109.71 -14.23
CA LYS A 457 40.19 110.31 -13.01
C LYS A 457 41.15 111.30 -12.34
N GLU A 458 42.45 111.00 -12.32
CA GLU A 458 43.47 111.91 -11.76
C GLU A 458 43.65 113.18 -12.60
N GLN A 459 43.64 113.07 -13.94
CA GLN A 459 43.77 114.24 -14.82
C GLN A 459 42.63 115.24 -14.67
N HIS A 460 41.41 114.77 -14.43
CA HIS A 460 40.26 115.65 -14.22
C HIS A 460 40.40 116.49 -12.92
N GLY A 461 40.96 115.92 -11.85
CA GLY A 461 41.20 116.64 -10.59
C GLY A 461 42.23 117.78 -10.74
N ILE A 462 43.25 117.57 -11.57
CA ILE A 462 44.30 118.56 -11.84
C ILE A 462 43.73 119.76 -12.63
N GLN A 463 42.86 119.52 -13.63
CA GLN A 463 42.25 120.58 -14.41
C GLN A 463 41.36 121.52 -13.56
N GLU A 464 40.64 120.97 -12.60
CA GLU A 464 39.76 121.76 -11.73
C GLU A 464 40.55 122.65 -10.75
N ALA A 465 41.64 122.11 -10.18
CA ALA A 465 42.58 122.87 -9.35
C ALA A 465 43.20 124.05 -10.12
N PHE A 466 43.55 123.82 -11.40
CA PHE A 466 44.13 124.87 -12.24
C PHE A 466 43.14 126.02 -12.53
N LYS A 467 41.87 125.69 -12.79
CA LYS A 467 40.83 126.70 -13.01
C LYS A 467 40.63 127.59 -11.77
N ARG A 468 40.69 127.02 -10.56
CA ARG A 468 40.66 127.78 -9.30
C ARG A 468 41.87 128.67 -9.15
N PHE A 469 43.07 128.15 -9.38
CA PHE A 469 44.32 128.92 -9.32
C PHE A 469 44.26 130.19 -10.19
N LYS A 470 43.86 130.06 -11.47
CA LYS A 470 43.78 131.23 -12.37
C LYS A 470 42.81 132.30 -11.89
N ASN A 471 41.65 131.91 -11.39
CA ASN A 471 40.66 132.86 -10.91
C ASN A 471 41.16 133.64 -9.68
N GLU A 472 41.79 132.97 -8.73
CA GLU A 472 42.35 133.64 -7.54
C GLU A 472 43.55 134.52 -7.91
N ASN A 473 44.39 134.06 -8.85
CA ASN A 473 45.52 134.84 -9.35
C ASN A 473 45.06 136.16 -9.99
N LEU A 474 43.99 136.12 -10.79
CA LEU A 474 43.40 137.33 -11.40
C LEU A 474 42.82 138.29 -10.36
N LYS A 475 42.22 137.78 -9.28
CA LYS A 475 41.71 138.62 -8.17
C LYS A 475 42.86 139.33 -7.45
N ALA A 476 43.96 138.62 -7.18
CA ALA A 476 45.13 139.20 -6.54
C ALA A 476 45.71 140.35 -7.38
N LEU A 477 45.86 140.14 -8.69
CA LEU A 477 46.39 141.15 -9.61
C LEU A 477 45.58 142.44 -9.63
N LYS A 478 44.25 142.39 -9.54
CA LYS A 478 43.39 143.60 -9.50
C LYS A 478 43.70 144.55 -8.33
N ARG A 479 44.29 144.03 -7.25
CA ARG A 479 44.63 144.82 -6.04
C ARG A 479 46.02 145.45 -6.11
N LEU A 480 46.81 145.09 -7.12
CA LEU A 480 48.19 145.54 -7.28
C LEU A 480 48.27 146.69 -8.29
N SER A 481 49.28 147.56 -8.11
CA SER A 481 49.63 148.59 -9.08
C SER A 481 50.22 147.96 -10.35
N SER A 482 50.22 148.69 -11.47
CA SER A 482 50.71 148.15 -12.75
C SER A 482 52.17 147.69 -12.69
N LYS A 483 53.01 148.33 -11.86
CA LYS A 483 54.41 147.92 -11.67
C LYS A 483 54.49 146.62 -10.87
N ASP A 484 53.79 146.56 -9.74
CA ASP A 484 53.81 145.39 -8.84
C ASP A 484 53.20 144.13 -9.48
N ARG A 485 52.27 144.28 -10.43
CA ARG A 485 51.73 143.14 -11.20
C ARG A 485 52.79 142.44 -12.03
N THR A 486 53.72 143.20 -12.60
CA THR A 486 54.77 142.64 -13.46
C THR A 486 55.71 141.79 -12.63
N ASP A 487 56.12 142.30 -11.46
CA ASP A 487 56.98 141.59 -10.51
C ASP A 487 56.26 140.36 -9.93
N PHE A 488 54.97 140.47 -9.62
CA PHE A 488 54.17 139.36 -9.10
C PHE A 488 54.01 138.23 -10.13
N ILE A 489 53.75 138.54 -11.42
CA ILE A 489 53.67 137.54 -12.48
C ILE A 489 55.03 136.89 -12.72
N ALA A 490 56.12 137.67 -12.70
CA ALA A 490 57.47 137.13 -12.83
C ALA A 490 57.80 136.15 -11.70
N ALA A 491 57.53 136.52 -10.44
CA ALA A 491 57.75 135.66 -9.28
C ALA A 491 56.90 134.37 -9.31
N GLN A 492 55.64 134.45 -9.75
CA GLN A 492 54.80 133.27 -9.91
C GLN A 492 55.30 132.34 -11.02
N ASN A 493 55.74 132.88 -12.16
CA ASN A 493 56.33 132.07 -13.22
C ASN A 493 57.64 131.41 -12.78
N GLU A 494 58.46 132.09 -11.99
CA GLU A 494 59.68 131.50 -11.42
C GLU A 494 59.36 130.37 -10.45
N ARG A 495 58.34 130.54 -9.59
CA ARG A 495 57.88 129.48 -8.70
C ARG A 495 57.35 128.27 -9.46
N LEU A 496 56.55 128.49 -10.51
CA LEU A 496 56.05 127.41 -11.36
C LEU A 496 57.19 126.66 -12.06
N LYS A 497 58.25 127.36 -12.47
CA LYS A 497 59.47 126.73 -13.00
C LYS A 497 60.20 125.90 -11.95
N LYS A 498 60.36 126.42 -10.73
CA LYS A 498 61.02 125.72 -9.63
C LYS A 498 60.29 124.43 -9.23
N GLU A 499 58.96 124.43 -9.33
CA GLU A 499 58.11 123.26 -9.06
C GLU A 499 57.88 122.39 -10.32
N GLU A 500 58.57 122.67 -11.44
CA GLU A 500 58.43 121.99 -12.75
C GLU A 500 57.00 121.99 -13.34
N LEU A 501 56.15 122.91 -12.90
CA LEU A 501 54.77 123.07 -13.33
C LEU A 501 54.62 124.01 -14.54
N ASP A 502 55.70 124.67 -14.98
CA ASP A 502 55.70 125.64 -16.07
C ASP A 502 55.35 125.03 -17.45
N LYS A 503 55.55 123.71 -17.62
CA LYS A 503 55.14 122.96 -18.83
C LYS A 503 53.64 122.67 -18.91
N ILE A 504 52.93 122.78 -17.78
CA ILE A 504 51.50 122.44 -17.66
C ILE A 504 50.67 123.70 -17.40
N ILE A 505 51.25 124.68 -16.69
CA ILE A 505 50.57 125.85 -16.16
C ILE A 505 51.43 127.09 -16.39
N THR A 506 50.83 128.20 -16.83
CA THR A 506 51.49 129.50 -16.89
C THR A 506 50.77 130.53 -16.03
N ALA A 507 51.53 131.33 -15.28
CA ALA A 507 51.01 132.50 -14.57
C ALA A 507 50.87 133.72 -15.49
N ASN A 508 51.26 133.60 -16.77
CA ASN A 508 51.01 134.62 -17.76
C ASN A 508 49.51 134.80 -17.99
N LEU A 509 49.10 136.07 -17.96
CA LEU A 509 47.73 136.44 -18.27
C LEU A 509 47.45 136.20 -19.76
N THR A 510 46.31 135.59 -20.02
CA THR A 510 45.72 135.56 -21.36
C THR A 510 45.37 136.98 -21.82
N TYR A 511 45.22 137.16 -23.14
CA TYR A 511 44.79 138.43 -23.70
C TYR A 511 43.50 138.97 -23.04
N THR A 512 42.54 138.08 -22.80
CA THR A 512 41.26 138.40 -22.14
C THR A 512 41.45 138.86 -20.70
N GLU A 513 42.36 138.23 -19.95
CA GLU A 513 42.67 138.61 -18.57
C GLU A 513 43.41 139.95 -18.49
N LYS A 514 44.34 140.21 -19.43
CA LYS A 514 45.01 141.51 -19.56
C LYS A 514 44.01 142.63 -19.88
N ALA A 515 43.09 142.39 -20.83
CA ALA A 515 42.03 143.35 -21.16
C ALA A 515 41.13 143.65 -19.95
N ARG A 516 40.74 142.63 -19.18
CA ARG A 516 39.94 142.81 -17.96
C ARG A 516 40.65 143.66 -16.90
N LEU A 517 41.96 143.52 -16.74
CA LEU A 517 42.75 144.34 -15.82
C LEU A 517 42.89 145.78 -16.32
N ALA A 518 43.13 145.98 -17.61
CA ALA A 518 43.23 147.32 -18.20
C ALA A 518 41.91 148.10 -18.09
N ILE A 519 40.76 147.44 -18.31
CA ILE A 519 39.43 148.04 -18.11
C ILE A 519 39.24 148.41 -16.63
N TYR A 520 39.65 147.53 -15.71
CA TYR A 520 39.56 147.78 -14.27
C TYR A 520 40.39 149.01 -13.86
N ASP A 521 41.63 149.13 -14.34
CA ASP A 521 42.50 150.28 -14.03
C ASP A 521 41.97 151.59 -14.61
N THR A 522 41.45 151.54 -15.84
CA THR A 522 40.83 152.70 -16.50
C THR A 522 39.62 153.17 -15.70
N ALA A 523 38.76 152.25 -15.25
CA ALA A 523 37.61 152.57 -14.41
C ALA A 523 38.05 153.21 -13.07
N GLN A 524 39.08 152.67 -12.42
CA GLN A 524 39.62 153.24 -11.17
C GLN A 524 40.22 154.64 -11.37
N SER A 525 40.93 154.86 -12.49
CA SER A 525 41.52 156.16 -12.83
C SER A 525 40.46 157.22 -13.14
N ILE A 526 39.42 156.87 -13.90
CA ILE A 526 38.27 157.74 -14.17
C ILE A 526 37.56 158.09 -12.85
N GLN A 527 37.34 157.10 -11.97
CA GLN A 527 36.72 157.31 -10.67
C GLN A 527 37.58 158.23 -9.77
N GLY A 528 38.91 158.06 -9.77
CA GLY A 528 39.84 158.95 -9.07
C GLY A 528 39.84 160.39 -9.61
N THR A 529 39.73 160.55 -10.93
CA THR A 529 39.69 161.87 -11.59
C THR A 529 38.35 162.57 -11.36
N TYR A 530 37.24 161.83 -11.44
CA TYR A 530 35.90 162.32 -11.10
C TYR A 530 35.83 162.77 -9.63
N THR A 531 36.44 162.03 -8.70
CA THR A 531 36.49 162.39 -7.27
C THR A 531 37.31 163.66 -7.03
N LYS A 532 38.45 163.82 -7.72
CA LYS A 532 39.32 165.02 -7.65
C LYS A 532 38.67 166.28 -8.23
N VAL A 533 37.87 166.16 -9.30
CA VAL A 533 37.11 167.28 -9.86
C VAL A 533 35.92 167.65 -8.97
N LYS A 534 35.21 166.64 -8.43
CA LYS A 534 34.06 166.84 -7.54
C LYS A 534 34.43 167.48 -6.19
N GLN A 535 35.61 167.18 -5.63
CA GLN A 535 36.09 167.77 -4.38
C GLN A 535 36.61 169.21 -4.48
N LYS A 536 36.83 169.78 -5.68
CA LYS A 536 37.46 171.11 -5.84
C LYS A 536 36.55 172.20 -6.44
N ILE A 537 35.45 171.83 -7.10
CA ILE A 537 34.35 172.77 -7.39
C ILE A 537 33.61 173.14 -6.10
N SER A 538 33.79 172.36 -5.05
CA SER A 538 33.35 172.61 -3.68
C SER A 538 34.54 173.13 -2.87
N GLY A 539 34.63 174.44 -2.58
CA GLY A 539 35.60 174.98 -1.62
C GLY A 539 35.42 174.38 -0.22
N PRO A 540 36.39 174.59 0.70
CA PRO A 540 36.74 173.72 1.83
C PRO A 540 35.57 173.16 2.65
#